data_AF-A0A841ER01-F1
#
_entry.id   AF-A0A841ER01-F1
#
_cell.length_a   1.000
_cell.length_b   1.000
_cell.length_c   1.000
_cell.angle_alpha   90.00
_cell.angle_beta   90.00
_cell.angle_gamma   90.00
#
_symmetry.space_group_name_H-M   'P 1'
#
loop_
_entity.id
_entity.type
_entity.pdbx_description
1 polymer ?
#
loop_
_entity_poly.entity_id
_entity_poly.type
_entity_poly.pdbx_seq_one_letter_code
_entity_poly.pdbx_strand_id
1 'polypeptide(L)'
;MLEYQTTRGEVIEKGVSLEAGISGLIGMLLDIDVENSLSLGSKNTSLSLNAKVNLLSDLKFVPKEIIWQFQTFAEIRNKFAHVQSVDSFVKCFEILADKKNKFIKTFGGNIGDEVEEEVKLSVCFSFLCMSLGLWLDLILKKTVFNKEQDFKKVVVVETLRNFFKIPEDQKDIVKKQLMWVDKLIQDIEVDNDFVESIEHVRKQIQNKGE
;
A
#
# COMPACT_ATOMS: atom_id res chain seq x y z
N MET A 1 -28.88 0.85 -22.68
CA MET A 1 -29.71 1.02 -21.47
C MET A 1 -28.80 1.71 -20.46
N LEU A 2 -28.97 3.00 -20.21
CA LEU A 2 -28.20 3.70 -19.17
C LEU A 2 -28.85 3.31 -17.84
N GLU A 3 -28.23 2.40 -17.10
CA GLU A 3 -28.66 2.13 -15.72
C GLU A 3 -28.44 3.39 -14.90
N TYR A 4 -29.52 3.96 -14.36
CA TYR A 4 -29.43 5.02 -13.36
C TYR A 4 -28.86 4.41 -12.09
N GLN A 5 -27.55 4.58 -11.89
CA GLN A 5 -26.88 4.16 -10.67
C GLN A 5 -27.30 5.08 -9.51
N THR A 6 -27.79 4.50 -8.42
CA THR A 6 -28.10 5.27 -7.20
C THR A 6 -26.80 5.67 -6.51
N THR A 7 -26.81 6.77 -5.72
CA THR A 7 -25.68 7.18 -4.89
C THR A 7 -25.16 6.03 -4.01
N ARG A 8 -26.09 5.24 -3.46
CA ARG A 8 -25.74 4.02 -2.71
C ARG A 8 -25.00 3.01 -3.59
N GLY A 9 -25.52 2.71 -4.78
CA GLY A 9 -24.88 1.78 -5.71
C GLY A 9 -23.45 2.22 -6.05
N GLU A 10 -23.26 3.50 -6.36
CA GLU A 10 -21.94 4.08 -6.65
C GLU A 10 -20.97 3.89 -5.47
N VAL A 11 -21.37 4.31 -4.27
CA VAL A 11 -20.51 4.21 -3.07
C VAL A 11 -20.14 2.75 -2.78
N ILE A 12 -21.07 1.82 -2.96
CA ILE A 12 -20.82 0.39 -2.73
C ILE A 12 -19.85 -0.18 -3.78
N GLU A 13 -20.01 0.14 -5.06
CA GLU A 13 -19.11 -0.32 -6.12
C GLU A 13 -17.69 0.21 -5.95
N LYS A 14 -17.55 1.51 -5.65
CA LYS A 14 -16.25 2.09 -5.26
C LYS A 14 -15.70 1.38 -4.02
N GLY A 15 -16.57 1.06 -3.06
CA GLY A 15 -16.25 0.31 -1.86
C GLY A 15 -15.62 -1.05 -2.13
N VAL A 16 -16.25 -1.85 -3.00
CA VAL A 16 -15.76 -3.17 -3.41
C VAL A 16 -14.42 -3.05 -4.12
N SER A 17 -14.29 -2.08 -5.04
CA SER A 17 -13.04 -1.84 -5.78
C SER A 17 -11.89 -1.47 -4.86
N LEU A 18 -12.10 -0.55 -3.92
CA LEU A 18 -11.07 -0.14 -2.97
C LEU A 18 -10.68 -1.29 -2.04
N GLU A 19 -11.67 -2.06 -1.58
CA GLU A 19 -11.43 -3.19 -0.68
C GLU A 19 -10.57 -4.27 -1.34
N ALA A 20 -10.81 -4.57 -2.62
CA ALA A 20 -9.96 -5.47 -3.39
C ALA A 20 -8.52 -4.93 -3.50
N GLY A 21 -8.36 -3.64 -3.80
CA GLY A 21 -7.05 -2.99 -3.87
C GLY A 21 -6.27 -3.04 -2.55
N ILE A 22 -6.92 -2.74 -1.41
CA ILE A 22 -6.30 -2.83 -0.09
C ILE A 22 -5.93 -4.28 0.25
N SER A 23 -6.79 -5.25 -0.08
CA SER A 23 -6.51 -6.68 0.18
C SER A 23 -5.29 -7.14 -0.62
N GLY A 24 -5.18 -6.75 -1.89
CA GLY A 24 -4.01 -7.01 -2.74
C GLY A 24 -2.74 -6.37 -2.20
N LEU A 25 -2.81 -5.11 -1.77
CA LEU A 25 -1.66 -4.40 -1.20
C LEU A 25 -1.15 -5.06 0.10
N ILE A 26 -2.05 -5.38 1.02
CA ILE A 26 -1.69 -6.07 2.27
C ILE A 26 -1.14 -7.46 1.95
N GLY A 27 -1.76 -8.18 1.02
CA GLY A 27 -1.27 -9.47 0.54
C GLY A 27 0.15 -9.39 0.01
N MET A 28 0.45 -8.38 -0.79
CA MET A 28 1.81 -8.16 -1.26
C MET A 28 2.77 -7.82 -0.12
N LEU A 29 2.41 -6.91 0.78
CA LEU A 29 3.29 -6.49 1.88
C LEU A 29 3.61 -7.64 2.87
N LEU A 30 2.66 -8.54 3.10
CA LEU A 30 2.78 -9.64 4.06
C LEU A 30 3.05 -11.01 3.41
N ASP A 31 3.22 -11.05 2.09
CA ASP A 31 3.41 -12.26 1.30
C ASP A 31 2.29 -13.30 1.48
N ILE A 32 1.04 -12.83 1.46
CA ILE A 32 -0.18 -13.63 1.62
C ILE A 32 -0.84 -13.84 0.26
N ASP A 33 -1.15 -15.09 -0.06
CA ASP A 33 -2.07 -15.44 -1.14
C ASP A 33 -3.49 -14.98 -0.79
N VAL A 34 -3.90 -13.85 -1.37
CA VAL A 34 -5.18 -13.19 -1.09
C VAL A 34 -6.36 -14.07 -1.50
N GLU A 35 -6.26 -14.81 -2.60
CA GLU A 35 -7.38 -15.61 -3.14
C GLU A 35 -7.78 -16.72 -2.16
N ASN A 36 -6.79 -17.36 -1.54
CA ASN A 36 -7.02 -18.46 -0.61
C ASN A 36 -7.08 -18.01 0.86
N SER A 37 -6.72 -16.75 1.15
CA SER A 37 -6.66 -16.18 2.50
C SER A 37 -8.00 -16.22 3.23
N LEU A 38 -7.97 -16.65 4.49
CA LEU A 38 -9.12 -16.53 5.40
C LEU A 38 -9.42 -15.07 5.74
N SER A 39 -8.37 -14.25 5.90
CA SER A 39 -8.45 -12.87 6.39
C SER A 39 -8.63 -11.84 5.29
N LEU A 40 -8.05 -12.06 4.10
CA LEU A 40 -8.03 -11.06 3.01
C LEU A 40 -8.89 -11.45 1.81
N GLY A 41 -9.35 -12.69 1.72
CA GLY A 41 -10.18 -13.18 0.62
C GLY A 41 -11.62 -12.67 0.66
N SER A 42 -12.51 -13.41 0.00
CA SER A 42 -13.93 -13.09 -0.17
C SER A 42 -14.87 -13.94 0.72
N LYS A 43 -14.31 -14.65 1.70
CA LYS A 43 -15.07 -15.54 2.60
C LYS A 43 -15.80 -14.71 3.65
N ASN A 44 -16.86 -15.26 4.24
CA ASN A 44 -17.60 -14.60 5.32
C ASN A 44 -16.74 -14.34 6.59
N THR A 45 -15.60 -15.04 6.71
CA THR A 45 -14.62 -14.86 7.79
C THR A 45 -13.59 -13.76 7.49
N SER A 46 -13.62 -13.20 6.29
CA SER A 46 -12.63 -12.20 5.86
C SER A 46 -12.84 -10.88 6.58
N LEU A 47 -11.74 -10.15 6.75
CA LEU A 47 -11.72 -8.87 7.44
C LEU A 47 -12.62 -7.87 6.70
N SER A 48 -13.37 -7.08 7.45
CA SER A 48 -14.13 -5.97 6.89
C SER A 48 -13.18 -4.90 6.35
N LEU A 49 -13.68 -4.05 5.43
CA LEU A 49 -12.95 -2.89 4.94
C LEU A 49 -12.34 -2.04 6.07
N ASN A 50 -13.09 -1.79 7.15
CA ASN A 50 -12.57 -1.07 8.32
C ASN A 50 -11.38 -1.78 8.96
N ALA A 51 -11.46 -3.09 9.16
CA ALA A 51 -10.37 -3.86 9.75
C ALA A 51 -9.13 -3.88 8.84
N LYS A 52 -9.33 -3.96 7.51
CA LYS A 52 -8.25 -3.84 6.52
C LYS A 52 -7.59 -2.46 6.53
N VAL A 53 -8.37 -1.38 6.65
CA VAL A 53 -7.85 -0.01 6.77
C VAL A 53 -7.05 0.18 8.07
N ASN A 54 -7.52 -0.39 9.19
CA ASN A 54 -6.79 -0.36 10.45
C ASN A 54 -5.44 -1.10 10.32
N LEU A 55 -5.46 -2.29 9.73
CA LEU A 55 -4.23 -3.04 9.45
C LEU A 55 -3.27 -2.22 8.57
N LEU A 56 -3.78 -1.56 7.53
CA LEU A 56 -2.99 -0.67 6.67
C LEU A 56 -2.37 0.51 7.46
N SER A 57 -3.09 1.06 8.44
CA SER A 57 -2.60 2.13 9.33
C SER A 57 -1.51 1.66 10.29
N ASP A 58 -1.54 0.39 10.69
CA ASP A 58 -0.53 -0.19 11.58
C ASP A 58 0.79 -0.46 10.83
N LEU A 59 0.73 -0.58 9.49
CA LEU A 59 1.91 -0.68 8.65
C LEU A 59 2.61 0.68 8.55
N LYS A 60 3.87 0.75 9.04
CA LYS A 60 4.73 1.95 8.95
C LYS A 60 5.00 2.44 7.52
N PHE A 61 4.60 1.66 6.52
CA PHE A 61 4.83 1.94 5.11
C PHE A 61 3.87 3.00 4.54
N VAL A 62 2.68 3.16 5.14
CA VAL A 62 1.67 4.11 4.65
C VAL A 62 1.74 5.43 5.43
N PRO A 63 1.84 6.59 4.74
CA PRO A 63 1.90 7.88 5.41
C PRO A 63 0.65 8.13 6.28
N LYS A 64 0.84 8.66 7.50
CA LYS A 64 -0.28 8.94 8.41
C LYS A 64 -1.23 9.99 7.84
N GLU A 65 -0.72 10.85 6.98
CA GLU A 65 -1.42 11.93 6.30
C GLU A 65 -2.51 11.40 5.36
N ILE A 66 -2.40 10.17 4.87
CA ILE A 66 -3.40 9.55 3.98
C ILE A 66 -4.38 8.62 4.71
N ILE A 67 -4.00 8.06 5.87
CA ILE A 67 -4.83 7.11 6.62
C ILE A 67 -6.23 7.66 6.93
N TRP A 68 -6.34 8.94 7.30
CA TRP A 68 -7.64 9.52 7.60
C TRP A 68 -8.59 9.51 6.39
N GLN A 69 -8.07 9.54 5.16
CA GLN A 69 -8.87 9.45 3.94
C GLN A 69 -9.43 8.03 3.76
N PHE A 70 -8.61 7.00 3.98
CA PHE A 70 -9.06 5.60 3.98
C PHE A 70 -10.14 5.35 5.04
N GLN A 71 -9.94 5.88 6.26
CA GLN A 71 -10.92 5.77 7.34
C GLN A 71 -12.23 6.48 6.99
N THR A 72 -12.16 7.71 6.47
CA THR A 72 -13.33 8.49 6.05
C THR A 72 -14.11 7.75 4.95
N PHE A 73 -13.40 7.20 3.96
CA PHE A 73 -14.02 6.39 2.91
C PHE A 73 -14.74 5.16 3.48
N ALA A 74 -14.06 4.41 4.35
CA ALA A 74 -14.60 3.18 4.90
C ALA A 74 -15.86 3.44 5.77
N GLU A 75 -15.88 4.57 6.48
CA GLU A 75 -17.07 5.02 7.22
C GLU A 75 -18.22 5.42 6.31
N ILE A 76 -17.97 6.24 5.27
CA ILE A 76 -19.00 6.61 4.29
C ILE A 76 -19.61 5.34 3.69
N ARG A 77 -18.76 4.43 3.17
CA ARG A 77 -19.17 3.15 2.61
C ARG A 77 -20.01 2.34 3.59
N ASN A 78 -19.61 2.27 4.86
CA ASN A 78 -20.36 1.54 5.88
C ASN A 78 -21.72 2.18 6.20
N LYS A 79 -21.84 3.51 6.19
CA LYS A 79 -23.14 4.18 6.33
C LYS A 79 -24.07 3.83 5.17
N PHE A 80 -23.58 3.93 3.93
CA PHE A 80 -24.35 3.52 2.75
C PHE A 80 -24.67 2.02 2.71
N ALA A 81 -23.82 1.16 3.27
CA ALA A 81 -24.06 -0.29 3.30
C ALA A 81 -25.12 -0.69 4.34
N HIS A 82 -25.09 -0.10 5.54
CA HIS A 82 -25.81 -0.63 6.69
C HIS A 82 -26.95 0.25 7.20
N VAL A 83 -26.96 1.56 6.89
CA VAL A 83 -27.99 2.47 7.38
C VAL A 83 -29.04 2.69 6.30
N GLN A 84 -30.25 2.18 6.51
CA GLN A 84 -31.33 2.24 5.51
C GLN A 84 -31.71 3.67 5.11
N SER A 85 -31.69 4.62 6.05
CA SER A 85 -32.05 6.02 5.79
C SER A 85 -31.03 6.82 4.99
N VAL A 86 -29.81 6.28 4.80
CA VAL A 86 -28.74 6.96 4.06
C VAL A 86 -28.88 6.65 2.57
N ASP A 87 -29.52 7.55 1.83
CA ASP A 87 -29.67 7.49 0.37
C ASP A 87 -28.95 8.64 -0.36
N SER A 88 -28.40 9.60 0.37
CA SER A 88 -27.68 10.76 -0.14
C SER A 88 -26.43 11.07 0.70
N PHE A 89 -25.48 11.81 0.14
CA PHE A 89 -24.31 12.26 0.87
C PHE A 89 -24.67 13.25 1.98
N VAL A 90 -25.67 14.12 1.78
CA VAL A 90 -26.17 15.01 2.82
C VAL A 90 -26.56 14.21 4.07
N LYS A 91 -27.42 13.19 3.94
CA LYS A 91 -27.83 12.33 5.06
C LYS A 91 -26.66 11.54 5.66
N CYS A 92 -25.71 11.11 4.83
CA CYS A 92 -24.49 10.47 5.34
C CYS A 92 -23.69 11.42 6.25
N PHE A 93 -23.53 12.68 5.84
CA PHE A 93 -22.76 13.68 6.57
C PHE A 93 -23.53 14.39 7.69
N GLU A 94 -24.84 14.21 7.79
CA GLU A 94 -25.60 14.49 9.02
C GLU A 94 -25.17 13.53 10.15
N ILE A 95 -24.90 12.26 9.82
CA ILE A 95 -24.42 11.27 10.78
C ILE A 95 -22.91 11.45 11.04
N LEU A 96 -22.13 11.79 10.01
CA LEU A 96 -20.68 12.04 10.07
C LEU A 96 -20.36 13.54 10.21
N ALA A 97 -21.14 14.25 11.02
CA ALA A 97 -21.12 15.72 11.10
C ALA A 97 -19.74 16.27 11.52
N ASP A 98 -19.02 15.56 12.38
CA ASP A 98 -17.68 15.92 12.86
C ASP A 98 -16.63 15.90 11.74
N LYS A 99 -16.87 15.16 10.65
CA LYS A 99 -15.93 15.00 9.53
C LYS A 99 -16.24 15.89 8.34
N LYS A 100 -17.49 16.37 8.23
CA LYS A 100 -17.98 17.15 7.08
C LYS A 100 -17.09 18.35 6.75
N ASN A 101 -16.74 19.15 7.76
CA ASN A 101 -15.93 20.36 7.55
C ASN A 101 -14.52 20.05 7.03
N LYS A 102 -13.86 19.05 7.62
CA LYS A 102 -12.53 18.60 7.16
C LYS A 102 -12.62 18.04 5.74
N PHE A 103 -13.64 17.22 5.46
CA PHE A 103 -13.87 16.61 4.17
C PHE A 103 -14.05 17.64 3.06
N ILE A 104 -14.94 18.61 3.25
CA ILE A 104 -15.17 19.70 2.28
C ILE A 104 -13.93 20.58 2.15
N LYS A 105 -13.22 20.90 3.24
CA LYS A 105 -11.99 21.70 3.17
C LYS A 105 -10.90 21.01 2.34
N THR A 106 -10.78 19.68 2.43
CA THR A 106 -9.77 18.92 1.69
C THR A 106 -10.13 18.75 0.22
N PHE A 107 -11.39 18.41 -0.09
CA PHE A 107 -11.77 17.98 -1.44
C PHE A 107 -12.65 18.98 -2.20
N GLY A 108 -13.18 20.00 -1.53
CA GLY A 108 -14.16 20.95 -2.08
C GLY A 108 -13.60 22.33 -2.44
N GLY A 109 -12.27 22.54 -2.37
CA GLY A 109 -11.65 23.86 -2.50
C GLY A 109 -11.92 24.63 -3.81
N ASN A 110 -12.34 23.95 -4.87
CA ASN A 110 -12.68 24.56 -6.17
C ASN A 110 -14.18 24.53 -6.48
N ILE A 111 -15.03 24.13 -5.53
CA ILE A 111 -16.47 24.03 -5.73
C ILE A 111 -17.11 25.33 -5.25
N GLY A 112 -17.77 26.07 -6.17
CA GLY A 112 -18.45 27.31 -5.84
C GLY A 112 -19.54 27.13 -4.78
N ASP A 113 -19.76 28.16 -3.96
CA ASP A 113 -20.72 28.10 -2.84
C ASP A 113 -22.18 28.05 -3.29
N GLU A 114 -22.46 28.38 -4.55
CA GLU A 114 -23.80 28.29 -5.16
C GLU A 114 -24.18 26.85 -5.55
N VAL A 115 -23.24 25.91 -5.51
CA VAL A 115 -23.49 24.50 -5.83
C VAL A 115 -24.29 23.84 -4.71
N GLU A 116 -25.35 23.12 -5.09
CA GLU A 116 -26.16 22.33 -4.17
C GLU A 116 -25.29 21.40 -3.31
N GLU A 117 -25.60 21.31 -2.03
CA GLU A 117 -24.77 20.59 -1.05
C GLU A 117 -24.56 19.11 -1.41
N GLU A 118 -25.59 18.42 -1.89
CA GLU A 118 -25.47 17.02 -2.32
C GLU A 118 -24.46 16.86 -3.47
N VAL A 119 -24.52 17.75 -4.46
CA VAL A 119 -23.59 17.76 -5.59
C VAL A 119 -22.17 18.06 -5.09
N LYS A 120 -22.01 19.04 -4.21
CA LYS A 120 -20.71 19.38 -3.60
C LYS A 120 -20.08 18.19 -2.87
N LEU A 121 -20.86 17.47 -2.07
CA LEU A 121 -20.40 16.29 -1.34
C LEU A 121 -20.09 15.10 -2.26
N SER A 122 -20.89 14.90 -3.31
CA SER A 122 -20.64 13.86 -4.33
C SER A 122 -19.33 14.11 -5.09
N VAL A 123 -19.07 15.35 -5.50
CA VAL A 123 -17.80 15.73 -6.11
C VAL A 123 -16.63 15.53 -5.14
N CYS A 124 -16.79 15.90 -3.86
CA CYS A 124 -15.78 15.62 -2.83
C CYS A 124 -15.50 14.11 -2.69
N PHE A 125 -16.54 13.27 -2.76
CA PHE A 125 -16.39 11.81 -2.71
C PHE A 125 -15.66 11.27 -3.93
N SER A 126 -15.93 11.81 -5.11
CA SER A 126 -15.19 11.47 -6.33
C SER A 126 -13.70 11.80 -6.22
N PHE A 127 -13.35 12.98 -5.68
CA PHE A 127 -11.96 13.35 -5.41
C PHE A 127 -11.31 12.48 -4.34
N LEU A 128 -12.04 12.09 -3.29
CA LEU A 128 -11.57 11.12 -2.32
C LEU A 128 -11.23 9.78 -2.98
N CYS A 129 -12.12 9.25 -3.84
CA CYS A 129 -11.87 8.00 -4.57
C CYS A 129 -10.63 8.10 -5.46
N MET A 130 -10.48 9.20 -6.20
CA MET A 130 -9.31 9.45 -7.05
C MET A 130 -8.03 9.51 -6.23
N SER A 131 -8.04 10.27 -5.13
CA SER A 131 -6.91 10.39 -4.21
C SER A 131 -6.49 9.01 -3.69
N LEU A 132 -7.42 8.22 -3.16
CA LEU A 132 -7.14 6.87 -2.66
C LEU A 132 -6.60 5.94 -3.75
N GLY A 133 -7.13 6.03 -4.97
CA GLY A 133 -6.63 5.26 -6.12
C GLY A 133 -5.18 5.60 -6.45
N LEU A 134 -4.84 6.90 -6.50
CA LEU A 134 -3.46 7.36 -6.73
C LEU A 134 -2.52 6.89 -5.61
N TRP A 135 -2.97 6.99 -4.35
CA TRP A 135 -2.17 6.53 -3.23
C TRP A 135 -1.95 5.03 -3.23
N LEU A 136 -2.97 4.22 -3.53
CA LEU A 136 -2.80 2.77 -3.67
C LEU A 136 -1.80 2.42 -4.77
N ASP A 137 -1.87 3.07 -5.94
CA ASP A 137 -0.92 2.86 -7.02
C ASP A 137 0.51 3.25 -6.64
N LEU A 138 0.69 4.42 -6.00
CA LEU A 138 2.00 4.87 -5.51
C LEU A 138 2.58 3.93 -4.46
N ILE A 139 1.78 3.51 -3.49
CA ILE A 139 2.21 2.57 -2.46
C ILE A 139 2.57 1.22 -3.09
N LEU A 140 1.75 0.71 -4.01
CA LEU A 140 2.02 -0.54 -4.73
C LEU A 140 3.34 -0.48 -5.50
N LYS A 141 3.57 0.58 -6.27
CA LYS A 141 4.82 0.80 -7.01
C LYS A 141 6.03 0.81 -6.07
N LYS A 142 5.92 1.53 -4.95
CA LYS A 142 6.97 1.58 -3.93
C LYS A 142 7.21 0.20 -3.31
N THR A 143 6.15 -0.57 -3.03
CA THR A 143 6.29 -1.93 -2.48
C THR A 143 6.99 -2.88 -3.46
N VAL A 144 6.61 -2.85 -4.73
CA VAL A 144 7.25 -3.66 -5.77
C VAL A 144 8.73 -3.30 -5.91
N PHE A 145 9.04 -2.01 -5.97
CA PHE A 145 10.41 -1.52 -6.02
C PHE A 145 11.23 -1.98 -4.81
N ASN A 146 10.70 -1.81 -3.59
CA ASN A 146 11.39 -2.23 -2.37
C ASN A 146 11.62 -3.74 -2.34
N LYS A 147 10.64 -4.57 -2.72
CA LYS A 147 10.83 -6.03 -2.80
C LYS A 147 11.91 -6.41 -3.81
N GLU A 148 11.98 -5.73 -4.94
CA GLU A 148 13.04 -5.94 -5.93
C GLU A 148 14.41 -5.58 -5.37
N GLN A 149 14.51 -4.44 -4.67
CA GLN A 149 15.73 -4.01 -3.99
C GLN A 149 16.17 -5.02 -2.92
N ASP A 150 15.26 -5.47 -2.07
CA ASP A 150 15.54 -6.47 -1.03
C ASP A 150 16.05 -7.79 -1.64
N PHE A 151 15.45 -8.24 -2.74
CA PHE A 151 15.93 -9.41 -3.47
C PHE A 151 17.36 -9.21 -4.00
N LYS A 152 17.65 -8.07 -4.66
CA LYS A 152 19.00 -7.75 -5.14
C LYS A 152 20.02 -7.74 -3.99
N LYS A 153 19.67 -7.13 -2.85
CA LYS A 153 20.52 -7.10 -1.66
C LYS A 153 20.82 -8.50 -1.12
N VAL A 154 19.80 -9.36 -1.01
CA VAL A 154 19.96 -10.77 -0.58
C VAL A 154 20.87 -11.53 -1.53
N VAL A 155 20.68 -11.39 -2.85
CA VAL A 155 21.52 -12.03 -3.88
C VAL A 155 22.97 -11.58 -3.74
N VAL A 156 23.23 -10.28 -3.55
CA VAL A 156 24.59 -9.75 -3.35
C VAL A 156 25.22 -10.33 -2.09
N VAL A 157 24.51 -10.28 -0.95
CA VAL A 157 25.03 -10.78 0.32
C VAL A 157 25.34 -12.27 0.26
N GLU A 158 24.47 -13.08 -0.34
CA GLU A 158 24.68 -14.53 -0.45
C GLU A 158 25.77 -14.88 -1.46
N THR A 159 25.89 -14.13 -2.57
CA THR A 159 26.97 -14.32 -3.53
C THR A 159 28.32 -13.98 -2.91
N LEU A 160 28.43 -12.88 -2.18
CA LEU A 160 29.63 -12.54 -1.41
C LEU A 160 29.93 -13.62 -0.37
N ARG A 161 28.93 -14.08 0.39
CA ARG A 161 29.12 -15.14 1.38
C ARG A 161 29.66 -16.44 0.76
N ASN A 162 29.19 -16.80 -0.44
CA ASN A 162 29.65 -18.00 -1.15
C ASN A 162 31.01 -17.81 -1.83
N PHE A 163 31.31 -16.61 -2.32
CA PHE A 163 32.65 -16.24 -2.79
C PHE A 163 33.71 -16.56 -1.74
N PHE A 164 33.48 -16.18 -0.47
CA PHE A 164 34.45 -16.40 0.61
C PHE A 164 34.57 -17.87 1.06
N LYS A 165 33.78 -18.79 0.50
CA LYS A 165 33.91 -20.24 0.72
C LYS A 165 34.70 -20.93 -0.39
N ILE A 166 35.00 -20.25 -1.50
CA ILE A 166 35.71 -20.84 -2.65
C ILE A 166 37.22 -20.91 -2.32
N PRO A 167 37.90 -22.06 -2.55
CA PRO A 167 39.34 -22.17 -2.31
C PRO A 167 40.15 -21.30 -3.29
N GLU A 168 41.35 -20.88 -2.88
CA GLU A 168 42.18 -19.89 -3.61
C GLU A 168 42.59 -20.31 -5.04
N ASP A 169 42.46 -21.59 -5.39
CA ASP A 169 42.85 -22.17 -6.67
C ASP A 169 41.83 -21.91 -7.80
N GLN A 170 40.67 -21.30 -7.53
CA GLN A 170 39.61 -21.01 -8.52
C GLN A 170 39.42 -19.51 -8.85
N LYS A 171 40.45 -18.67 -8.63
CA LYS A 171 40.42 -17.19 -8.76
C LYS A 171 39.87 -16.62 -10.10
N ASP A 172 39.97 -17.34 -11.21
CA ASP A 172 39.48 -16.84 -12.52
C ASP A 172 37.96 -16.94 -12.70
N ILE A 173 37.32 -17.97 -12.13
CA ILE A 173 35.84 -18.12 -12.11
C ILE A 173 35.24 -17.01 -11.25
N VAL A 174 35.94 -16.73 -10.17
CA VAL A 174 35.60 -15.77 -9.13
C VAL A 174 35.60 -14.32 -9.66
N LYS A 175 36.55 -13.95 -10.53
CA LYS A 175 36.64 -12.60 -11.11
C LYS A 175 35.45 -12.26 -12.02
N LYS A 176 34.94 -13.23 -12.80
CA LYS A 176 33.74 -13.04 -13.64
C LYS A 176 32.46 -12.90 -12.81
N GLN A 177 32.34 -13.64 -11.71
CA GLN A 177 31.20 -13.53 -10.79
C GLN A 177 31.19 -12.18 -10.08
N LEU A 178 32.35 -11.68 -9.65
CA LEU A 178 32.46 -10.34 -9.05
C LEU A 178 32.01 -9.22 -9.99
N MET A 179 32.38 -9.26 -11.28
CA MET A 179 31.94 -8.25 -12.24
C MET A 179 30.41 -8.19 -12.41
N TRP A 180 29.72 -9.33 -12.28
CA TRP A 180 28.25 -9.36 -12.31
C TRP A 180 27.64 -8.83 -11.02
N VAL A 181 28.23 -9.15 -9.86
CA VAL A 181 27.84 -8.61 -8.55
C VAL A 181 28.03 -7.09 -8.50
N ASP A 182 29.14 -6.57 -9.02
CA ASP A 182 29.41 -5.13 -9.07
C ASP A 182 28.34 -4.38 -9.87
N LYS A 183 27.85 -4.98 -10.96
CA LYS A 183 26.75 -4.41 -11.74
C LYS A 183 25.44 -4.40 -10.95
N LEU A 184 25.14 -5.45 -10.20
CA LEU A 184 23.97 -5.48 -9.31
C LEU A 184 24.06 -4.47 -8.17
N ILE A 185 25.25 -4.26 -7.60
CA ILE A 185 25.49 -3.25 -6.56
C ILE A 185 25.21 -1.84 -7.08
N GLN A 186 25.56 -1.55 -8.33
CA GLN A 186 25.28 -0.25 -8.95
C GLN A 186 23.78 0.03 -9.12
N ASP A 187 22.95 -1.02 -9.18
CA ASP A 187 21.49 -0.93 -9.34
C ASP A 187 20.74 -0.98 -7.99
N ILE A 188 21.46 -1.05 -6.86
CA ILE A 188 20.89 -1.07 -5.50
C ILE A 188 20.82 0.35 -4.93
N GLU A 189 19.65 0.72 -4.42
CA GLU A 189 19.53 1.90 -3.55
C GLU A 189 20.06 1.55 -2.16
N VAL A 190 21.18 2.18 -1.80
CA VAL A 190 21.93 1.88 -0.57
C VAL A 190 21.22 2.49 0.63
N ASP A 191 20.87 1.65 1.60
CA ASP A 191 20.40 2.06 2.92
C ASP A 191 21.30 1.50 4.03
N ASN A 192 21.10 2.00 5.26
CA ASN A 192 21.93 1.66 6.41
C ASN A 192 21.91 0.14 6.70
N ASP A 193 20.75 -0.50 6.59
CA ASP A 193 20.60 -1.94 6.84
C ASP A 193 21.43 -2.78 5.86
N PHE A 194 21.49 -2.37 4.59
CA PHE A 194 22.34 -3.02 3.60
C PHE A 194 23.83 -2.82 3.90
N VAL A 195 24.24 -1.60 4.29
CA VAL A 195 25.63 -1.30 4.65
C VAL A 195 26.06 -2.14 5.87
N GLU A 196 25.25 -2.19 6.91
CA GLU A 196 25.50 -3.01 8.10
C GLU A 196 25.64 -4.50 7.76
N SER A 197 24.79 -5.01 6.86
CA SER A 197 24.85 -6.40 6.39
C SER A 197 26.18 -6.72 5.69
N ILE A 198 26.66 -5.82 4.83
CA ILE A 198 27.95 -5.96 4.15
C ILE A 198 29.11 -5.87 5.14
N GLU A 199 29.07 -4.92 6.07
CA GLU A 199 30.11 -4.79 7.11
C GLU A 199 30.20 -6.00 8.02
N HIS A 200 29.06 -6.56 8.42
CA HIS A 200 29.01 -7.77 9.23
C HIS A 200 29.66 -8.96 8.49
N VAL A 201 29.35 -9.13 7.20
CA VAL A 201 30.03 -10.15 6.36
C VAL A 201 31.54 -9.89 6.31
N ARG A 202 31.99 -8.64 6.13
CA ARG A 202 33.42 -8.26 6.16
C ARG A 202 34.11 -8.58 7.48
N LYS A 203 33.48 -8.29 8.63
CA LYS A 203 34.03 -8.57 9.97
C LYS A 203 34.15 -10.07 10.25
N GLN A 204 33.18 -10.88 9.82
CA GLN A 204 33.26 -12.33 9.92
C GLN A 204 34.44 -12.93 9.14
N ILE A 205 34.91 -12.23 8.10
CA ILE A 205 36.06 -12.64 7.29
C ILE A 205 37.37 -12.30 7.98
N GLN A 206 37.49 -11.09 8.55
CA GLN A 206 38.70 -10.67 9.28
C GLN A 206 39.00 -11.59 10.47
N ASN A 207 37.97 -12.08 11.16
CA ASN A 207 38.11 -12.96 12.32
C ASN A 207 38.37 -14.45 11.96
N LYS A 208 38.34 -14.83 10.67
CA LYS A 208 38.66 -16.19 10.19
C LYS A 208 40.08 -16.33 9.65
N GLY A 209 40.84 -15.23 9.60
CA GLY A 209 42.23 -15.19 9.12
C GLY A 209 43.29 -15.16 10.23
N GLU A 210 42.90 -15.28 11.50
CA GLU A 210 43.77 -15.53 12.67
C GLU A 210 43.66 -17.00 13.10
#